data_AF-A0A2W5TMG3-F1
#
_entry.id   AF-A0A2W5TMG3-F1
#
_cell.length_a   1.000
_cell.length_b   1.000
_cell.length_c   1.000
_cell.angle_alpha   90.00
_cell.angle_beta   90.00
_cell.angle_gamma   90.00
#
_symmetry.space_group_name_H-M   'P 1'
#
loop_
_entity.id
_entity.type
_entity.pdbx_description
1 polymer ?
#
loop_
_entity_poly.entity_id
_entity_poly.type
_entity_poly.pdbx_seq_one_letter_code
_entity_poly.pdbx_strand_id
1 'polypeptide(L)'
;MADIIDLSLIAESRKHLTRLLDARGINYFLRQDARRPFQLEPSRVELVVRAAAKTRHQNTGRVHEGSFERARSEVRRELIRRVVAVMLQTGL
;
A
#
# COMPACT_ATOMS: atom_id res chain seq x y z
N MET A 1 23.35 -9.67 13.16
CA MET A 1 23.42 -8.64 12.10
C MET A 1 22.03 -8.09 11.92
N ALA A 2 21.78 -6.81 12.25
CA ALA A 2 20.48 -6.22 11.99
C ALA A 2 20.29 -6.17 10.47
N ASP A 3 19.34 -6.93 9.92
CA ASP A 3 18.88 -6.73 8.56
C ASP A 3 18.61 -5.23 8.41
N ILE A 4 19.42 -4.55 7.58
CA ILE A 4 19.23 -3.13 7.29
C ILE A 4 17.93 -3.07 6.49
N ILE A 5 16.83 -2.99 7.23
CA ILE A 5 15.49 -2.88 6.68
C ILE A 5 15.45 -1.55 5.98
N ASP A 6 15.20 -1.61 4.68
CA ASP A 6 15.11 -0.42 3.86
C ASP A 6 13.80 0.32 4.12
N LEU A 7 13.77 1.07 5.23
CA LEU A 7 12.63 1.90 5.64
C LEU A 7 12.25 2.92 4.55
N SER A 8 13.18 3.26 3.66
CA SER A 8 12.94 4.18 2.56
C SER A 8 11.95 3.62 1.53
N LEU A 9 11.89 2.29 1.33
CA LEU A 9 10.87 1.69 0.43
C LEU A 9 9.47 1.82 1.04
N ILE A 10 9.36 1.69 2.37
CA ILE A 10 8.11 1.86 3.10
C ILE A 10 7.66 3.33 3.00
N ALA A 11 8.57 4.27 3.22
CA ALA A 11 8.28 5.70 3.10
C ALA A 11 7.79 6.06 1.68
N GLU A 12 8.44 5.54 0.65
CA GLU A 12 8.05 5.79 -0.73
C GLU A 12 6.70 5.12 -1.07
N SER A 13 6.46 3.91 -0.56
CA SER A 13 5.17 3.22 -0.69
C SER A 13 4.03 4.01 -0.06
N ARG A 14 4.26 4.63 1.11
CA ARG A 14 3.25 5.49 1.77
C ARG A 14 2.94 6.74 0.96
N LYS A 15 3.94 7.37 0.33
CA LYS A 15 3.73 8.53 -0.56
C LYS A 15 2.88 8.14 -1.78
N HIS A 16 3.24 7.05 -2.46
CA HIS A 16 2.48 6.54 -3.61
C HIS A 16 1.06 6.15 -3.23
N LEU A 17 0.89 5.46 -2.09
CA LEU A 17 -0.42 5.12 -1.56
C LEU A 17 -1.28 6.37 -1.34
N THR A 18 -0.73 7.39 -0.68
CA THR A 18 -1.46 8.64 -0.39
C THR A 18 -1.90 9.32 -1.67
N ARG A 19 -1.00 9.48 -2.65
CA ARG A 19 -1.35 10.06 -3.97
C ARG A 19 -2.48 9.29 -4.68
N LEU A 20 -2.45 7.97 -4.64
CA LEU A 20 -3.49 7.14 -5.27
C LEU A 20 -4.82 7.23 -4.52
N LEU A 21 -4.79 7.32 -3.19
CA LEU A 21 -5.98 7.52 -2.38
C LEU A 21 -6.59 8.90 -2.65
N ASP A 22 -5.78 9.94 -2.77
CA ASP A 22 -6.26 11.29 -3.08
C ASP A 22 -6.86 11.35 -4.49
N ALA A 23 -6.26 10.66 -5.46
CA ALA A 23 -6.71 10.69 -6.85
C ALA A 23 -7.91 9.78 -7.17
N ARG A 24 -8.05 8.64 -6.48
CA ARG A 24 -9.04 7.60 -6.83
C ARG A 24 -9.94 7.15 -5.67
N GLY A 25 -9.66 7.60 -4.45
CA GLY A 25 -10.35 7.18 -3.25
C GLY A 25 -10.04 5.75 -2.81
N ILE A 26 -10.60 5.37 -1.66
CA ILE A 26 -10.38 4.06 -1.04
C ILE A 26 -11.01 2.91 -1.84
N ASN A 27 -12.13 3.16 -2.53
CA ASN A 27 -12.87 2.16 -3.31
C ASN A 27 -12.02 1.56 -4.44
N TYR A 28 -11.04 2.30 -4.97
CA TYR A 28 -10.11 1.78 -5.97
C TYR A 28 -9.28 0.58 -5.47
N PHE A 29 -9.08 0.47 -4.15
CA PHE A 29 -8.34 -0.62 -3.53
C PHE A 29 -9.24 -1.78 -3.06
N LEU A 30 -10.55 -1.66 -3.21
CA LEU A 30 -11.51 -2.69 -2.84
C LEU A 30 -11.82 -3.59 -4.03
N ARG A 31 -12.13 -4.86 -3.76
CA ARG A 31 -12.64 -5.78 -4.77
C ARG A 31 -14.05 -5.36 -5.17
N GLN A 32 -14.35 -5.43 -6.46
CA GLN A 32 -15.71 -5.29 -6.97
C GLN A 32 -16.49 -6.61 -6.79
N ASP A 33 -16.55 -7.10 -5.56
CA ASP A 33 -17.29 -8.30 -5.19
C ASP A 33 -18.34 -7.93 -4.14
N ALA A 34 -19.61 -7.99 -4.53
CA ALA A 34 -20.74 -7.65 -3.66
C ALA A 34 -20.82 -8.57 -2.42
N ARG A 35 -20.26 -9.78 -2.46
CA ARG A 35 -20.21 -10.70 -1.32
C ARG A 35 -19.13 -10.32 -0.30
N ARG A 36 -18.13 -9.54 -0.71
CA ARG A 36 -16.99 -9.12 0.11
C ARG A 36 -16.59 -7.66 -0.20
N PRO A 37 -17.47 -6.68 0.10
CA PRO A 37 -17.30 -5.30 -0.36
C PRO A 37 -16.06 -4.60 0.22
N PHE A 38 -15.57 -5.04 1.38
CA PHE A 38 -14.39 -4.45 2.05
C PHE A 38 -13.10 -5.25 1.84
N GLN A 39 -13.12 -6.25 0.97
CA GLN A 39 -11.91 -7.02 0.68
C GLN A 39 -10.96 -6.18 -0.15
N LEU A 40 -9.70 -6.05 0.28
CA LEU A 40 -8.67 -5.39 -0.50
C LEU A 40 -8.35 -6.21 -1.76
N GLU A 41 -8.17 -5.51 -2.88
CA GLU A 41 -7.70 -6.07 -4.14
C GLU A 41 -6.18 -6.22 -4.11
N PRO A 42 -5.62 -7.45 -4.06
CA PRO A 42 -4.19 -7.66 -3.89
C PRO A 42 -3.35 -7.02 -5.00
N SER A 43 -3.83 -7.06 -6.24
CA SER A 43 -3.13 -6.48 -7.39
C SER A 43 -2.93 -4.97 -7.26
N ARG A 44 -3.86 -4.26 -6.60
CA ARG A 44 -3.75 -2.80 -6.34
C ARG A 44 -2.73 -2.49 -5.25
N VAL A 45 -2.64 -3.34 -4.23
CA VAL A 45 -1.60 -3.25 -3.20
C VAL A 45 -0.22 -3.46 -3.81
N GLU A 46 -0.08 -4.50 -4.64
CA GLU A 46 1.20 -4.78 -5.31
C GLU A 46 1.62 -3.66 -6.26
N LEU A 47 0.67 -3.04 -6.96
CA LEU A 47 0.93 -1.91 -7.84
C LEU A 47 1.60 -0.75 -7.07
N VAL A 48 1.13 -0.44 -5.85
CA VAL A 48 1.73 0.61 -5.01
C VAL A 48 3.19 0.28 -4.69
N VAL A 49 3.44 -0.95 -4.23
CA VAL A 49 4.79 -1.38 -3.82
C VAL A 49 5.74 -1.42 -5.02
N ARG A 50 5.28 -1.92 -6.18
CA ARG A 50 6.07 -1.93 -7.42
C ARG A 50 6.34 -0.52 -7.94
N ALA A 51 5.38 0.40 -7.86
CA ALA A 51 5.59 1.80 -8.25
C ALA A 51 6.65 2.46 -7.36
N ALA A 52 6.57 2.26 -6.05
CA ALA A 52 7.56 2.74 -5.09
C ALA A 52 8.95 2.14 -5.36
N ALA A 53 9.03 0.84 -5.59
CA ALA A 53 10.27 0.14 -5.92
C ALA A 53 10.87 0.66 -7.23
N LYS A 54 10.06 0.92 -8.26
CA LYS A 54 10.52 1.49 -9.53
C LYS A 54 11.12 2.88 -9.33
N THR A 55 10.42 3.79 -8.65
CA THR A 55 10.93 5.12 -8.32
C THR A 55 12.25 5.02 -7.56
N ARG A 56 12.32 4.10 -6.62
CA ARG A 56 13.50 3.94 -5.79
C ARG A 56 14.69 3.33 -6.54
N HIS A 57 14.44 2.35 -7.40
CA HIS A 57 15.46 1.81 -8.29
C HIS A 57 16.04 2.88 -9.22
N GLN A 58 15.20 3.78 -9.74
CA GLN A 58 15.66 4.92 -10.55
C GLN A 58 16.54 5.89 -9.75
N ASN A 59 16.27 6.08 -8.46
CA ASN A 59 17.00 7.04 -7.62
C ASN A 59 18.28 6.48 -6.99
N THR A 60 18.29 5.19 -6.60
CA THR A 60 19.38 4.60 -5.80
C THR A 60 19.99 3.33 -6.39
N GLY A 61 19.46 2.81 -7.52
CA GLY A 61 19.95 1.61 -8.19
C GLY A 61 19.73 0.28 -7.45
N ARG A 62 19.33 0.29 -6.17
CA ARG A 62 19.13 -0.90 -5.33
C ARG A 62 17.78 -0.88 -4.61
N VAL A 63 17.15 -2.05 -4.51
CA VAL A 63 16.00 -2.34 -3.64
C VAL A 63 16.21 -3.72 -3.03
N HIS A 64 16.09 -3.84 -1.71
CA HIS A 64 16.27 -5.12 -1.01
C HIS A 64 14.98 -5.94 -0.99
N GLU A 65 15.04 -7.23 -1.33
CA GLU A 65 13.88 -8.14 -1.42
C GLU A 65 13.06 -8.18 -0.12
N GLY A 66 13.70 -8.30 1.05
CA GLY A 66 13.03 -8.30 2.35
C GLY A 66 12.24 -7.02 2.67
N SER A 67 12.46 -5.95 1.90
CA SER A 67 11.74 -4.69 2.04
C SER A 67 10.40 -4.71 1.32
N PHE A 68 10.22 -5.57 0.30
CA PHE A 68 8.95 -5.70 -0.44
C PHE A 68 7.84 -6.27 0.44
N GLU A 69 8.12 -7.37 1.15
CA GLU A 69 7.12 -7.99 2.04
C GLU A 69 6.69 -7.06 3.18
N ARG A 70 7.66 -6.32 3.72
CA ARG A 70 7.38 -5.33 4.76
C ARG A 70 6.60 -4.14 4.21
N ALA A 71 6.96 -3.64 3.04
CA ALA A 71 6.21 -2.57 2.37
C ALA A 71 4.78 -3.00 2.04
N ARG A 72 4.59 -4.23 1.54
CA ARG A 72 3.26 -4.80 1.27
C ARG A 72 2.42 -4.88 2.55
N SER A 73 3.00 -5.39 3.63
CA SER A 73 2.33 -5.47 4.94
C SER A 73 1.93 -4.09 5.46
N GLU A 74 2.81 -3.09 5.35
CA GLU A 74 2.53 -1.71 5.76
C GLU A 74 1.43 -1.05 4.93
N VAL A 75 1.47 -1.20 3.60
CA VAL A 75 0.42 -0.68 2.70
C VAL A 75 -0.93 -1.32 3.03
N ARG A 76 -0.98 -2.65 3.22
CA ARG A 76 -2.22 -3.34 3.61
C ARG A 76 -2.76 -2.83 4.95
N ARG A 77 -1.89 -2.70 5.95
CA ARG A 77 -2.27 -2.23 7.29
C ARG A 77 -2.88 -0.83 7.23
N GLU A 78 -2.28 0.06 6.44
CA GLU A 78 -2.79 1.41 6.25
C GLU A 78 -4.13 1.43 5.51
N LEU A 79 -4.28 0.65 4.45
CA LEU A 79 -5.55 0.52 3.74
C LEU A 79 -6.66 0.00 4.65
N ILE A 80 -6.39 -1.03 5.47
CA ILE A 80 -7.37 -1.55 6.44
C ILE A 80 -7.77 -0.46 7.43
N ARG A 81 -6.80 0.27 8.01
CA ARG A 81 -7.10 1.38 8.92
C ARG A 81 -8.04 2.41 8.30
N ARG A 82 -7.80 2.78 7.04
CA ARG A 82 -8.64 3.75 6.33
C ARG A 82 -10.02 3.22 6.00
N VAL A 83 -10.12 1.96 5.57
CA VAL A 83 -11.43 1.31 5.34
C VAL A 83 -12.24 1.30 6.63
N VAL A 84 -11.65 0.87 7.75
CA VAL A 84 -12.32 0.87 9.05
C VAL A 84 -12.74 2.28 9.47
N ALA A 85 -11.87 3.29 9.28
CA ALA A 85 -12.23 4.67 9.59
C ALA A 85 -13.43 5.17 8.76
N VAL A 86 -13.48 4.83 7.47
CA VAL A 86 -14.63 5.16 6.60
C VAL A 86 -15.88 4.44 7.06
N MET A 87 -15.80 3.14 7.40
CA MET A 87 -16.94 2.36 7.91
C MET A 87 -17.52 3.01 9.16
N LEU A 88 -16.68 3.33 10.14
CA LEU A 88 -17.08 4.01 11.38
C LEU A 88 -17.73 5.37 11.12
N GLN A 89 -17.22 6.15 10.15
CA GLN A 89 -17.80 7.44 9.76
C GLN A 89 -19.18 7.28 9.10
N THR A 90 -19.39 6.21 8.34
CA THR A 90 -20.66 5.93 7.67
C THR A 90 -21.69 5.19 8.54
N GLY A 91 -21.33 4.84 9.78
CA GLY A 91 -22.21 4.11 10.71
C GLY A 91 -22.34 2.62 10.39
N LEU A 92 -21.34 2.04 9.70
CA LEU A 92 -21.21 0.60 9.41
C LEU A 92 -20.34 -0.12 10.45
#